data_AF-A0A4P6X2J7-F1
#
_entry.id   AF-A0A4P6X2J7-F1
#
_cell.length_a   1.000
_cell.length_b   1.000
_cell.length_c   1.000
_cell.angle_alpha   90.00
_cell.angle_beta   90.00
_cell.angle_gamma   90.00
#
_symmetry.space_group_name_H-M   'P 1'
#
loop_
_entity.id
_entity.type
_entity.pdbx_description
1 polymer ?
#
loop_
_entity_poly.entity_id
_entity_poly.type
_entity_poly.pdbx_seq_one_letter_code
_entity_poly.pdbx_strand_id
1 'polypeptide(L)'
;MTASLSATWAHVIAPRGASAATPAVPQSAFNASHAHDPPIRRRVVVLTSLSVGSSGHLLRAAQGAAAMGAELQLAYLQLEGVDPWSDPMARLSQRARFLRRHVALPVEVVSQPVHTSAALLLVCRDASLVCLVDGEPSPSSIQRLSPVLRALLSRGNRPVWWVHRSDLEASTPALCCLSSVNAPETEWTAWSPLLWHLPSLQLLHVLPDLTEQAVTDDMAELLLLEHQLRKARVGALQALETITSTWRASGRRMSLQVLLGGFEEQLVNHMAAHKPWLVVIGSRWHTLSFRTTLRRLALIRDQGADAVIVPRERRSWRSWLYGWIRGAVA
;
A
#
# COMPACT_ATOMS: atom_id res chain seq x y z
N MET A 1 32.19 -33.50 30.78
CA MET A 1 33.19 -32.54 31.28
C MET A 1 33.84 -31.88 30.08
N THR A 2 33.25 -30.79 29.60
CA THR A 2 33.65 -30.07 28.39
C THR A 2 34.12 -28.68 28.81
N ALA A 3 35.41 -28.43 28.60
CA ALA A 3 36.07 -27.19 29.00
C ALA A 3 35.69 -26.05 28.03
N SER A 4 35.25 -24.96 28.65
CA SER A 4 34.97 -23.64 28.09
C SER A 4 36.28 -22.95 27.68
N LEU A 5 36.28 -22.30 26.52
CA LEU A 5 37.29 -21.32 26.13
C LEU A 5 36.60 -20.02 25.70
N SER A 6 36.50 -19.11 26.67
CA SER A 6 36.24 -17.68 26.45
C SER A 6 37.57 -16.98 26.17
N ALA A 7 37.70 -16.33 25.02
CA ALA A 7 38.83 -15.45 24.73
C ALA A 7 38.35 -13.99 24.64
N THR A 8 38.63 -13.28 25.72
CA THR A 8 38.51 -11.84 25.92
C THR A 8 39.56 -11.12 25.08
N TRP A 9 39.19 -10.09 24.32
CA TRP A 9 40.13 -9.13 23.74
C TRP A 9 39.78 -7.73 24.20
N ALA A 10 40.61 -7.19 25.10
CA ALA A 10 40.65 -5.80 25.49
C ALA A 10 41.96 -5.23 24.95
N HIS A 11 41.88 -4.18 24.12
CA HIS A 11 43.02 -3.31 23.85
C HIS A 11 42.58 -1.85 23.98
N VAL A 12 43.08 -1.24 25.06
CA VAL A 12 43.12 0.20 25.32
C VAL A 12 44.43 0.71 24.75
N ILE A 13 44.39 1.59 23.74
CA ILE A 13 45.46 2.57 23.48
C ILE A 13 44.83 3.85 22.92
N ALA A 14 44.99 4.95 23.64
CA ALA A 14 44.97 6.31 23.10
C ALA A 14 46.35 6.93 23.35
N PRO A 15 46.83 7.80 22.45
CA PRO A 15 47.13 9.15 22.93
C PRO A 15 46.75 10.28 21.97
N ARG A 16 46.64 11.46 22.60
CA ARG A 16 46.27 12.80 22.11
C ARG A 16 47.27 13.37 21.09
N GLY A 17 46.77 14.24 20.20
CA GLY A 17 47.57 15.21 19.46
C GLY A 17 46.75 16.17 18.58
N ALA A 18 46.45 17.35 19.11
CA ALA A 18 46.16 18.64 18.47
C ALA A 18 45.26 18.72 17.22
N SER A 19 44.02 19.20 17.41
CA SER A 19 43.19 19.76 16.33
C SER A 19 43.09 21.28 16.51
N ALA A 20 43.41 22.02 15.43
CA ALA A 20 43.34 23.47 15.37
C ALA A 20 41.88 23.94 15.39
N ALA A 21 41.63 25.02 16.14
CA ALA A 21 40.32 25.61 16.33
C ALA A 21 39.80 26.30 15.06
N THR A 22 38.70 25.79 14.52
CA THR A 22 37.83 26.49 13.56
C THR A 22 36.74 27.24 14.34
N PRO A 23 36.48 28.53 14.08
CA PRO A 23 35.49 29.28 14.85
C PRO A 23 34.07 28.75 14.60
N ALA A 24 33.38 28.47 15.70
CA ALA A 24 31.99 28.05 15.72
C ALA A 24 31.08 29.21 15.28
N VAL A 25 30.45 29.06 14.11
CA VAL A 25 29.31 29.88 13.70
C VAL A 25 28.11 29.48 14.58
N PRO A 26 27.43 30.42 15.26
CA PRO A 26 26.30 30.08 16.12
C PRO A 26 25.15 29.47 15.29
N GLN A 27 24.86 28.19 15.55
CA GLN A 27 23.78 27.37 14.97
C GLN A 27 22.36 27.82 15.40
N SER A 28 22.19 29.02 15.95
CA SER A 28 20.90 29.49 16.48
C SER A 28 20.01 30.21 15.46
N ALA A 29 20.40 30.30 14.19
CA ALA A 29 19.64 31.05 13.17
C ALA A 29 18.87 30.19 12.14
N PHE A 30 18.99 28.85 12.16
CA PHE A 30 18.29 27.98 11.20
C PHE A 30 17.00 27.33 11.72
N ASN A 31 16.71 27.43 13.03
CA ASN A 31 15.55 26.78 13.66
C ASN A 31 14.33 27.70 13.87
N ALA A 32 14.35 28.93 13.34
CA ALA A 32 13.31 29.93 13.62
C ALA A 32 12.34 30.22 12.45
N SER A 33 12.38 29.48 11.34
CA SER A 33 11.57 29.80 10.14
C SER A 33 10.64 28.69 9.63
N HIS A 34 10.40 27.62 10.41
CA HIS A 34 9.38 26.60 10.08
C HIS A 34 8.10 26.70 10.93
N ALA A 35 7.95 27.75 11.73
CA ALA A 35 6.70 28.04 12.42
C ALA A 35 5.76 28.79 11.45
N HIS A 36 4.78 28.06 10.90
CA HIS A 36 3.53 28.52 10.23
C HIS A 36 3.23 27.92 8.85
N ASP A 37 3.78 26.75 8.49
CA ASP A 37 3.03 25.92 7.54
C ASP A 37 1.79 25.38 8.25
N PRO A 38 0.56 25.62 7.73
CA PRO A 38 -0.62 24.98 8.30
C PRO A 38 -0.44 23.47 8.22
N PRO A 39 -0.85 22.70 9.25
CA PRO A 39 -0.75 21.26 9.21
C PRO A 39 -1.44 20.75 7.93
N ILE A 40 -0.72 19.98 7.12
CA ILE A 40 -1.26 19.39 5.88
C ILE A 40 -2.55 18.66 6.25
N ARG A 41 -3.69 19.22 5.83
CA ARG A 41 -4.99 18.60 6.08
C ARG A 41 -5.04 17.28 5.33
N ARG A 42 -5.06 16.18 6.08
CA ARG A 42 -5.25 14.84 5.51
C ARG A 42 -6.75 14.66 5.30
N ARG A 43 -7.15 14.36 4.08
CA ARG A 43 -8.56 14.12 3.72
C ARG A 43 -8.72 12.71 3.18
N VAL A 44 -9.69 11.96 3.70
CA VAL A 44 -10.13 10.67 3.17
C VAL A 44 -11.47 10.88 2.48
N VAL A 45 -11.53 10.54 1.20
CA VAL A 45 -12.78 10.59 0.42
C VAL A 45 -13.37 9.20 0.35
N VAL A 46 -14.58 9.01 0.87
CA VAL A 46 -15.33 7.75 0.79
C VAL A 46 -16.38 7.86 -0.30
N LEU A 47 -16.22 7.06 -1.34
CA LEU A 47 -17.15 6.90 -2.45
C LEU A 47 -18.04 5.68 -2.17
N THR A 48 -19.35 5.87 -2.16
CA THR A 48 -20.30 4.78 -1.91
C THR A 48 -21.47 4.82 -2.88
N SER A 49 -21.89 3.64 -3.35
CA SER A 49 -23.12 3.46 -4.12
C SER A 49 -24.37 3.39 -3.23
N LEU A 50 -24.22 3.50 -1.90
CA LEU A 50 -25.28 3.29 -0.91
C LEU A 50 -25.96 1.91 -1.04
N SER A 51 -25.24 0.91 -1.53
CA SER A 51 -25.73 -0.46 -1.63
C SER A 51 -26.11 -1.03 -0.27
N VAL A 52 -27.07 -1.96 -0.26
CA VAL A 52 -27.50 -2.66 0.95
C VAL A 52 -26.29 -3.37 1.57
N GLY A 53 -26.14 -3.27 2.90
CA GLY A 53 -24.98 -3.86 3.61
C GLY A 53 -23.73 -2.96 3.69
N SER A 54 -23.68 -1.83 2.98
CA SER A 54 -22.51 -0.92 3.02
C SER A 54 -22.27 -0.23 4.37
N SER A 55 -23.22 -0.27 5.31
CA SER A 55 -23.11 0.44 6.60
C SER A 55 -21.87 0.02 7.42
N GLY A 56 -21.58 -1.28 7.49
CA GLY A 56 -20.41 -1.78 8.21
C GLY A 56 -19.10 -1.36 7.54
N HIS A 57 -19.06 -1.41 6.21
CA HIS A 57 -17.90 -0.98 5.42
C HIS A 57 -17.65 0.53 5.54
N LEU A 58 -18.73 1.34 5.56
CA LEU A 58 -18.64 2.79 5.80
C LEU A 58 -18.08 3.10 7.18
N LEU A 59 -18.51 2.36 8.22
CA LEU A 59 -17.98 2.52 9.57
C LEU A 59 -16.48 2.18 9.62
N ARG A 60 -16.07 1.09 8.97
CA ARG A 60 -14.64 0.71 8.87
C ARG A 60 -13.81 1.77 8.15
N ALA A 61 -14.29 2.27 7.01
CA ALA A 61 -13.62 3.33 6.27
C ALA A 61 -13.44 4.59 7.13
N ALA A 62 -14.47 4.96 7.90
CA ALA A 62 -14.43 6.09 8.82
C ALA A 62 -13.45 5.85 9.98
N GLN A 63 -13.43 4.65 10.58
CA GLN A 63 -12.45 4.28 11.61
C GLN A 63 -11.02 4.35 11.08
N GLY A 64 -10.78 3.89 9.85
CA GLY A 64 -9.49 4.04 9.18
C GLY A 64 -9.09 5.50 9.00
N ALA A 65 -10.02 6.36 8.56
CA ALA A 65 -9.78 7.80 8.47
C ALA A 65 -9.45 8.44 9.83
N ALA A 66 -10.14 8.02 10.90
CA ALA A 66 -9.87 8.49 12.25
C ALA A 66 -8.51 8.05 12.78
N ALA A 67 -8.12 6.80 12.52
CA ALA A 67 -6.78 6.32 12.85
C ALA A 67 -5.69 7.16 12.14
N MET A 68 -5.97 7.65 10.93
CA MET A 68 -5.09 8.53 10.17
C MET A 68 -5.10 10.00 10.63
N GLY A 69 -5.98 10.37 11.55
CA GLY A 69 -6.23 11.77 11.93
C GLY A 69 -6.73 12.61 10.75
N ALA A 70 -7.46 12.01 9.82
CA ALA A 70 -7.86 12.65 8.56
C ALA A 70 -9.34 13.07 8.58
N GLU A 71 -9.65 14.21 7.97
CA GLU A 71 -11.04 14.64 7.71
C GLU A 71 -11.72 13.64 6.77
N LEU A 72 -13.01 13.34 7.01
CA LEU A 72 -13.77 12.40 6.18
C LEU A 72 -14.72 13.17 5.28
N GLN A 73 -14.69 12.90 3.97
CA GLN A 73 -15.66 13.42 3.01
C GLN A 73 -16.39 12.24 2.36
N LEU A 74 -17.72 12.20 2.44
CA LEU A 74 -18.53 11.19 1.76
C LEU A 74 -19.10 11.74 0.46
N ALA A 75 -19.01 10.94 -0.60
CA ALA A 75 -19.67 11.23 -1.87
C ALA A 75 -20.49 10.03 -2.33
N TYR A 76 -21.68 10.33 -2.88
CA TYR A 76 -22.50 9.33 -3.53
C TYR A 76 -21.95 9.07 -4.94
N LEU A 77 -21.59 7.83 -5.21
CA LEU A 77 -21.10 7.37 -6.50
C LEU A 77 -22.26 6.72 -7.26
N GLN A 78 -22.73 7.39 -8.30
CA GLN A 78 -23.77 6.85 -9.18
C GLN A 78 -23.11 5.94 -10.21
N LEU A 79 -23.35 4.64 -10.08
CA LEU A 79 -22.83 3.62 -11.00
C LEU A 79 -23.82 3.41 -12.16
N GLU A 80 -23.30 3.20 -13.36
CA GLU A 80 -24.11 2.84 -14.52
C GLU A 80 -24.84 1.50 -14.27
N GLY A 81 -26.12 1.43 -14.66
CA GLY A 81 -26.94 0.22 -14.54
C GLY A 81 -27.43 -0.10 -13.12
N VAL A 82 -27.25 0.81 -12.16
CA VAL A 82 -27.85 0.72 -10.82
C VAL A 82 -28.96 1.76 -10.72
N ASP A 83 -30.18 1.32 -10.44
CA ASP A 83 -31.30 2.22 -10.25
C ASP A 83 -31.00 3.17 -9.09
N PRO A 84 -31.06 4.50 -9.30
CA PRO A 84 -30.81 5.45 -8.24
C PRO A 84 -31.89 5.31 -7.17
N TRP A 85 -31.48 5.47 -5.92
CA TRP A 85 -32.44 5.68 -4.83
C TRP A 85 -33.30 6.92 -5.14
N SER A 86 -34.53 6.95 -4.63
CA SER A 86 -35.41 8.11 -4.80
C SER A 86 -34.81 9.42 -4.25
N ASP A 87 -34.04 9.33 -3.16
CA ASP A 87 -33.24 10.43 -2.61
C ASP A 87 -31.89 9.91 -2.06
N PRO A 88 -30.85 9.80 -2.90
CA PRO A 88 -29.55 9.28 -2.48
C PRO A 88 -28.82 10.28 -1.57
N MET A 89 -29.09 11.58 -1.71
CA MET A 89 -28.37 12.62 -0.97
C MET A 89 -28.86 12.75 0.48
N ALA A 90 -30.17 12.64 0.72
CA ALA A 90 -30.71 12.55 2.08
C ALA A 90 -30.20 11.29 2.80
N ARG A 91 -30.13 10.16 2.10
CA ARG A 91 -29.56 8.91 2.62
C ARG A 91 -28.07 9.07 2.95
N LEU A 92 -27.28 9.67 2.07
CA LEU A 92 -25.87 9.96 2.32
C LEU A 92 -25.71 10.86 3.56
N SER A 93 -26.55 11.89 3.69
CA SER A 93 -26.57 12.80 4.85
C SER A 93 -26.96 12.08 6.14
N GLN A 94 -27.88 11.12 6.08
CA GLN A 94 -28.22 10.25 7.22
C GLN A 94 -27.03 9.38 7.62
N ARG A 95 -26.32 8.77 6.66
CA ARG A 95 -25.11 7.99 6.92
C ARG A 95 -23.99 8.83 7.51
N ALA A 96 -23.78 10.05 6.99
CA ALA A 96 -22.81 10.98 7.56
C ALA A 96 -23.11 11.32 9.02
N ARG A 97 -24.37 11.62 9.35
CA ARG A 97 -24.80 11.84 10.75
C ARG A 97 -24.54 10.63 11.64
N PHE A 98 -24.83 9.43 11.13
CA PHE A 98 -24.51 8.19 11.84
C PHE A 98 -23.01 8.08 12.11
N LEU A 99 -22.15 8.28 11.11
CA LEU A 99 -20.70 8.19 11.26
C LEU A 99 -20.13 9.23 12.22
N ARG A 100 -20.61 10.49 12.18
CA ARG A 100 -20.19 11.54 13.13
C ARG A 100 -20.41 11.13 14.58
N ARG A 101 -21.53 10.45 14.87
CA ARG A 101 -21.87 9.97 16.23
C ARG A 101 -20.98 8.81 16.69
N HIS A 102 -20.46 8.00 15.76
CA HIS A 102 -19.72 6.77 16.11
C HIS A 102 -18.20 6.95 16.08
N VAL A 103 -17.66 7.86 15.25
CA VAL A 103 -16.22 7.96 14.99
C VAL A 103 -15.61 9.29 15.48
N ALA A 104 -16.39 10.16 16.12
CA ALA A 104 -15.92 11.43 16.70
C ALA A 104 -15.04 12.28 15.74
N LEU A 105 -15.38 12.28 14.45
CA LEU A 105 -14.58 12.90 13.39
C LEU A 105 -15.46 13.82 12.53
N PRO A 106 -14.96 14.98 12.04
CA PRO A 106 -15.69 15.80 11.08
C PRO A 106 -15.95 15.03 9.78
N VAL A 107 -17.24 14.87 9.47
CA VAL A 107 -17.69 14.20 8.27
C VAL A 107 -18.37 15.21 7.37
N GLU A 108 -17.81 15.49 6.19
CA GLU A 108 -18.41 16.33 5.15
C GLU A 108 -19.19 15.47 4.15
N VAL A 109 -20.22 16.04 3.51
CA VAL A 109 -21.00 15.38 2.46
C VAL A 109 -20.88 16.20 1.19
N VAL A 110 -20.43 15.57 0.10
CA VAL A 110 -20.43 16.20 -1.22
C VAL A 110 -21.87 16.46 -1.63
N SER A 111 -22.19 17.69 -2.04
CA SER A 111 -23.56 18.14 -2.29
C SER A 111 -24.20 17.54 -3.54
N GLN A 112 -23.41 16.96 -4.45
CA GLN A 112 -23.86 16.44 -5.73
C GLN A 112 -23.44 14.97 -5.94
N PRO A 113 -24.27 14.16 -6.63
CA PRO A 113 -23.89 12.83 -7.10
C PRO A 113 -22.68 12.85 -8.03
N VAL A 114 -21.73 11.94 -7.79
CA VAL A 114 -20.59 11.70 -8.66
C VAL A 114 -20.98 10.68 -9.73
N HIS A 115 -21.22 11.16 -10.94
CA HIS A 115 -21.67 10.35 -12.09
C HIS A 115 -20.72 10.44 -13.30
N THR A 116 -19.70 11.30 -13.26
CA THR A 116 -18.69 11.43 -14.32
C THR A 116 -17.28 11.24 -13.78
N SER A 117 -16.35 10.83 -14.64
CA SER A 117 -14.92 10.76 -14.27
C SER A 117 -14.35 12.14 -13.92
N ALA A 118 -14.86 13.23 -14.49
CA ALA A 118 -14.42 14.58 -14.17
C ALA A 118 -14.84 14.98 -12.75
N ALA A 119 -16.11 14.76 -12.39
CA ALA A 119 -16.61 15.01 -11.04
C ALA A 119 -15.88 14.14 -10.01
N LEU A 120 -15.62 12.87 -10.34
CA LEU A 120 -14.87 11.93 -9.50
C LEU A 120 -13.46 12.46 -9.17
N LEU A 121 -12.72 12.89 -10.20
CA LEU A 121 -11.36 13.40 -10.01
C LEU A 121 -11.35 14.75 -9.29
N LEU A 122 -12.35 15.59 -9.51
CA LEU A 122 -12.50 16.86 -8.80
C LEU A 122 -12.71 16.63 -7.30
N VAL A 123 -13.64 15.74 -6.94
CA VAL A 123 -13.91 15.37 -5.54
C VAL A 123 -12.67 14.74 -4.89
N CYS A 124 -11.91 13.93 -5.63
CA CYS A 124 -10.74 13.21 -5.10
C CYS A 124 -9.42 14.01 -5.19
N ARG A 125 -9.43 15.25 -5.69
CA ARG A 125 -8.21 16.02 -6.01
C ARG A 125 -7.26 16.15 -4.81
N ASP A 126 -7.83 16.52 -3.67
CA ASP A 126 -7.08 16.80 -2.43
C ASP A 126 -7.13 15.62 -1.45
N ALA A 127 -7.66 14.47 -1.89
CA ALA A 127 -7.72 13.27 -1.06
C ALA A 127 -6.30 12.70 -0.83
N SER A 128 -5.97 12.39 0.42
CA SER A 128 -4.79 11.58 0.76
C SER A 128 -5.06 10.09 0.51
N LEU A 129 -6.32 9.67 0.58
CA LEU A 129 -6.80 8.31 0.33
C LEU A 129 -8.22 8.36 -0.23
N VAL A 130 -8.50 7.55 -1.25
CA VAL A 130 -9.85 7.36 -1.77
C VAL A 130 -10.36 5.98 -1.37
N CYS A 131 -11.43 5.93 -0.59
CA CYS A 131 -12.07 4.68 -0.21
C CYS A 131 -13.24 4.38 -1.14
N LEU A 132 -13.24 3.21 -1.79
CA LEU A 132 -14.37 2.67 -2.52
C LEU A 132 -15.11 1.71 -1.63
N VAL A 133 -16.35 2.04 -1.27
CA VAL A 133 -17.20 1.21 -0.42
C VAL A 133 -18.33 0.65 -1.27
N ASP A 134 -18.27 -0.66 -1.52
CA ASP A 134 -19.35 -1.44 -2.12
C ASP A 134 -19.81 -2.52 -1.13
N GLY A 135 -21.09 -2.52 -0.79
CA GLY A 135 -21.74 -3.54 0.03
C GLY A 135 -22.16 -4.78 -0.73
N GLU A 136 -22.11 -4.78 -2.06
CA GLU A 136 -22.60 -5.91 -2.84
C GLU A 136 -21.59 -7.06 -2.91
N PRO A 137 -21.99 -8.30 -2.55
CA PRO A 137 -21.11 -9.47 -2.60
C PRO A 137 -20.92 -10.02 -4.03
N SER A 138 -21.57 -9.44 -5.04
CA SER A 138 -21.59 -10.02 -6.39
C SER A 138 -20.22 -9.98 -7.07
N PRO A 139 -19.85 -11.03 -7.85
CA PRO A 139 -18.67 -11.00 -8.71
C PRO A 139 -18.66 -9.82 -9.70
N SER A 140 -19.84 -9.33 -10.10
CA SER A 140 -19.99 -8.18 -10.99
C SER A 140 -19.62 -6.82 -10.35
N SER A 141 -19.45 -6.75 -9.02
CA SER A 141 -19.04 -5.52 -8.32
C SER A 141 -17.76 -4.91 -8.90
N ILE A 142 -16.72 -5.72 -9.09
CA ILE A 142 -15.43 -5.29 -9.66
C ILE A 142 -15.61 -4.77 -11.08
N GLN A 143 -16.46 -5.43 -11.89
CA GLN A 143 -16.72 -5.01 -13.26
C GLN A 143 -17.42 -3.65 -13.29
N ARG A 144 -18.41 -3.42 -12.43
CA ARG A 144 -19.10 -2.11 -12.30
C ARG A 144 -18.18 -1.01 -11.77
N LEU A 145 -17.27 -1.34 -10.86
CA LEU A 145 -16.29 -0.39 -10.32
C LEU A 145 -15.10 -0.16 -11.28
N SER A 146 -14.93 -0.98 -12.30
CA SER A 146 -13.82 -0.91 -13.25
C SER A 146 -13.65 0.47 -13.91
N PRO A 147 -14.71 1.17 -14.39
CA PRO A 147 -14.57 2.53 -14.93
C PRO A 147 -14.07 3.55 -13.90
N VAL A 148 -14.52 3.41 -12.65
CA VAL A 148 -14.16 4.29 -11.52
C VAL A 148 -12.70 4.04 -11.12
N LEU A 149 -12.32 2.77 -10.91
CA LEU A 149 -10.94 2.37 -10.65
C LEU A 149 -10.01 2.79 -11.79
N ARG A 150 -10.44 2.64 -13.04
CA ARG A 150 -9.71 3.12 -14.21
C ARG A 150 -9.49 4.63 -14.13
N ALA A 151 -10.51 5.42 -13.85
CA ALA A 151 -10.36 6.87 -13.73
C ALA A 151 -9.40 7.25 -12.59
N LEU A 152 -9.56 6.65 -11.41
CA LEU A 152 -8.73 6.92 -10.23
C LEU A 152 -7.27 6.50 -10.42
N LEU A 153 -6.99 5.33 -10.98
CA LEU A 153 -5.62 4.84 -11.17
C LEU A 153 -4.94 5.45 -12.40
N SER A 154 -5.70 5.90 -13.39
CA SER A 154 -5.13 6.49 -14.61
C SER A 154 -4.76 7.95 -14.47
N ARG A 155 -5.58 8.71 -13.74
CA ARG A 155 -5.45 10.17 -13.64
C ARG A 155 -5.21 10.61 -12.20
N GLY A 156 -5.55 9.78 -11.22
CA GLY A 156 -5.24 10.02 -9.81
C GLY A 156 -3.89 9.41 -9.44
N ASN A 157 -3.15 10.16 -8.61
CA ASN A 157 -1.95 9.68 -7.94
C ASN A 157 -2.23 9.32 -6.47
N ARG A 158 -3.50 8.99 -6.16
CA ARG A 158 -3.94 8.74 -4.79
C ARG A 158 -4.14 7.23 -4.57
N PRO A 159 -3.71 6.69 -3.43
CA PRO A 159 -4.06 5.33 -3.05
C PRO A 159 -5.58 5.14 -3.04
N VAL A 160 -6.02 3.97 -3.47
CA VAL A 160 -7.43 3.58 -3.50
C VAL A 160 -7.63 2.40 -2.56
N TRP A 161 -8.34 2.61 -1.46
CA TRP A 161 -8.76 1.54 -0.55
C TRP A 161 -10.13 1.02 -0.98
N TRP A 162 -10.17 -0.17 -1.54
CA TRP A 162 -11.41 -0.89 -1.75
C TRP A 162 -11.79 -1.64 -0.47
N VAL A 163 -12.84 -1.14 0.19
CA VAL A 163 -13.38 -1.71 1.42
C VAL A 163 -14.41 -2.75 1.04
N HIS A 164 -14.10 -4.00 1.37
CA HIS A 164 -14.96 -5.13 1.12
C HIS A 164 -15.45 -5.73 2.45
N ARG A 165 -16.20 -6.82 2.35
CA ARG A 165 -16.69 -7.60 3.47
C ARG A 165 -15.58 -8.47 4.05
N SER A 166 -14.50 -7.84 4.54
CA SER A 166 -13.58 -8.57 5.40
C SER A 166 -14.28 -8.87 6.72
N ASP A 167 -14.57 -10.14 6.97
CA ASP A 167 -15.05 -10.61 8.27
C ASP A 167 -13.89 -10.73 9.29
N LEU A 168 -12.66 -10.41 8.84
CA LEU A 168 -11.45 -10.48 9.63
C LEU A 168 -11.28 -9.22 10.47
N GLU A 169 -10.85 -9.41 11.71
CA GLU A 169 -10.56 -8.32 12.63
C GLU A 169 -9.30 -7.56 12.19
N ALA A 170 -9.27 -6.25 12.46
CA ALA A 170 -8.09 -5.40 12.27
C ALA A 170 -6.87 -5.82 13.13
N SER A 171 -7.07 -6.74 14.08
CA SER A 171 -6.02 -7.38 14.87
C SER A 171 -5.15 -8.33 14.05
N THR A 172 -5.68 -8.86 12.93
CA THR A 172 -4.91 -9.67 11.99
C THR A 172 -3.88 -8.80 11.25
N PRO A 173 -2.74 -9.37 10.83
CA PRO A 173 -1.72 -8.58 10.14
C PRO A 173 -2.20 -8.16 8.75
N ALA A 174 -1.86 -6.93 8.35
CA ALA A 174 -2.02 -6.50 6.97
C ALA A 174 -0.88 -7.07 6.11
N LEU A 175 -1.18 -7.44 4.87
CA LEU A 175 -0.22 -7.93 3.90
C LEU A 175 0.16 -6.83 2.91
N CYS A 176 1.44 -6.63 2.69
CA CYS A 176 1.99 -5.62 1.80
C CYS A 176 2.79 -6.31 0.69
N CYS A 177 2.26 -6.30 -0.53
CA CYS A 177 2.83 -7.02 -1.66
C CYS A 177 3.70 -6.11 -2.52
N LEU A 178 4.96 -6.49 -2.64
CA LEU A 178 6.01 -5.66 -3.23
C LEU A 178 6.38 -6.22 -4.59
N SER A 179 6.03 -5.46 -5.63
CA SER A 179 6.40 -5.82 -7.01
C SER A 179 7.86 -5.52 -7.34
N SER A 180 8.55 -4.73 -6.52
CA SER A 180 10.00 -4.49 -6.64
C SER A 180 10.55 -3.97 -5.32
N VAL A 181 11.66 -4.56 -4.89
CA VAL A 181 12.43 -4.12 -3.71
C VAL A 181 13.42 -2.99 -4.02
N ASN A 182 13.68 -2.73 -5.30
CA ASN A 182 14.57 -1.65 -5.79
C ASN A 182 13.78 -0.41 -6.22
N ALA A 183 12.53 -0.28 -5.76
CA ALA A 183 11.72 0.90 -6.02
C ALA A 183 12.31 2.11 -5.28
N PRO A 184 12.35 3.31 -5.90
CA PRO A 184 12.85 4.51 -5.23
C PRO A 184 12.04 4.77 -3.95
N GLU A 185 12.69 5.36 -2.95
CA GLU A 185 12.13 5.66 -1.63
C GLU A 185 10.79 6.43 -1.73
N THR A 186 10.62 7.24 -2.77
CA THR A 186 9.40 7.98 -3.10
C THR A 186 8.17 7.11 -3.32
N GLU A 187 8.36 5.89 -3.85
CA GLU A 187 7.25 4.95 -4.01
C GLU A 187 6.75 4.50 -2.64
N TRP A 188 7.62 4.38 -1.62
CA TRP A 188 7.28 3.92 -0.27
C TRP A 188 6.75 5.03 0.64
N THR A 189 7.23 6.27 0.47
CA THR A 189 6.73 7.41 1.24
C THR A 189 5.26 7.68 0.97
N ALA A 190 4.75 7.37 -0.23
CA ALA A 190 3.32 7.43 -0.52
C ALA A 190 2.49 6.44 0.33
N TRP A 191 3.13 5.37 0.84
CA TRP A 191 2.48 4.30 1.59
C TRP A 191 2.52 4.58 3.09
N SER A 192 3.51 5.37 3.53
CA SER A 192 3.83 5.55 4.94
C SER A 192 2.66 6.00 5.79
N PRO A 193 1.76 6.94 5.37
CA PRO A 193 0.69 7.39 6.26
C PRO A 193 -0.34 6.30 6.52
N LEU A 194 -0.77 5.54 5.49
CA LEU A 194 -1.72 4.45 5.66
C LEU A 194 -1.10 3.28 6.40
N LEU A 195 0.13 2.92 6.01
CA LEU A 195 0.86 1.86 6.68
C LEU A 195 1.28 2.25 8.09
N TRP A 196 1.28 3.53 8.50
CA TRP A 196 1.69 3.94 9.86
C TRP A 196 0.71 3.51 10.95
N HIS A 197 -0.54 3.26 10.59
CA HIS A 197 -1.61 3.02 11.55
C HIS A 197 -1.99 1.54 11.69
N LEU A 198 -1.36 0.65 10.93
CA LEU A 198 -1.63 -0.79 10.96
C LEU A 198 -0.92 -1.48 12.15
N PRO A 199 -1.59 -2.26 13.00
CA PRO A 199 -0.94 -2.80 14.21
C PRO A 199 0.18 -3.80 13.92
N SER A 200 0.09 -4.54 12.81
CA SER A 200 1.09 -5.51 12.35
C SER A 200 1.13 -5.56 10.82
N LEU A 201 2.33 -5.68 10.26
CA LEU A 201 2.55 -5.68 8.80
C LEU A 201 3.39 -6.89 8.36
N GLN A 202 2.90 -7.62 7.36
CA GLN A 202 3.66 -8.62 6.62
C GLN A 202 4.08 -8.04 5.28
N LEU A 203 5.36 -8.12 4.94
CA LEU A 203 5.86 -7.72 3.62
C LEU A 203 6.20 -8.95 2.82
N LEU A 204 5.56 -9.07 1.66
CA LEU A 204 5.74 -10.17 0.73
C LEU A 204 6.35 -9.66 -0.56
N HIS A 205 7.52 -10.18 -0.90
CA HIS A 205 8.11 -10.05 -2.22
C HIS A 205 8.15 -11.42 -2.90
N VAL A 206 7.69 -11.49 -4.15
CA VAL A 206 7.77 -12.72 -4.94
C VAL A 206 8.79 -12.49 -6.04
N LEU A 207 9.85 -13.29 -6.04
CA LEU A 207 10.81 -13.35 -7.13
C LEU A 207 10.24 -14.19 -8.26
N PRO A 208 10.46 -13.80 -9.53
CA PRO A 208 9.99 -14.57 -10.67
C PRO A 208 10.57 -15.97 -10.62
N ASP A 209 9.76 -16.94 -11.04
CA ASP A 209 10.26 -18.28 -11.26
C ASP A 209 11.23 -18.28 -12.46
N LEU A 210 12.45 -18.75 -12.24
CA LEU A 210 13.43 -18.93 -13.31
C LEU A 210 13.50 -20.40 -13.74
N THR A 211 12.76 -21.30 -13.10
CA THR A 211 12.82 -22.74 -13.39
C THR A 211 12.21 -23.10 -14.76
N GLU A 212 11.28 -22.31 -15.29
CA GLU A 212 10.79 -22.51 -16.67
C GLU A 212 11.87 -22.28 -17.74
N GLN A 213 12.96 -21.56 -17.40
CA GLN A 213 14.11 -21.36 -18.28
C GLN A 213 15.15 -22.49 -18.18
N ALA A 214 15.02 -23.36 -17.18
CA ALA A 214 15.98 -24.41 -16.83
C ALA A 214 15.67 -25.75 -17.51
N VAL A 215 15.32 -25.73 -18.81
CA VAL A 215 15.20 -26.97 -19.60
C VAL A 215 16.61 -27.37 -20.06
N THR A 216 17.47 -27.72 -19.10
CA THR A 216 18.88 -28.03 -19.33
C THR A 216 19.28 -29.22 -18.49
N ASP A 217 19.80 -30.28 -19.11
CA ASP A 217 20.34 -31.45 -18.41
C ASP A 217 21.74 -31.19 -17.81
N ASP A 218 22.29 -29.98 -17.99
CA ASP A 218 23.59 -29.58 -17.45
C ASP A 218 23.48 -29.21 -15.95
N MET A 219 24.17 -30.00 -15.12
CA MET A 219 24.22 -29.77 -13.67
C MET A 219 24.97 -28.48 -13.29
N ALA A 220 25.94 -28.04 -14.10
CA ALA A 220 26.61 -26.77 -13.85
C ALA A 220 25.64 -25.58 -13.99
N GLU A 221 24.76 -25.63 -14.99
CA GLU A 221 23.74 -24.60 -15.23
C GLU A 221 22.69 -24.59 -14.12
N LEU A 222 22.25 -25.75 -13.64
CA LEU A 222 21.32 -25.85 -12.50
C LEU A 222 21.93 -25.29 -11.20
N LEU A 223 23.20 -25.59 -10.91
CA LEU A 223 23.90 -25.04 -9.75
C LEU A 223 24.09 -23.51 -9.86
N LEU A 224 24.40 -23.01 -11.06
CA LEU A 224 24.50 -21.58 -11.31
C LEU A 224 23.16 -20.88 -11.09
N LEU A 225 22.07 -21.46 -11.61
CA LEU A 225 20.71 -20.95 -11.42
C LEU A 225 20.31 -20.91 -9.95
N GLU A 226 20.57 -22.00 -9.22
CA GLU A 226 20.30 -22.05 -7.77
C GLU A 226 21.09 -20.96 -7.03
N HIS A 227 22.37 -20.78 -7.38
CA HIS A 227 23.20 -19.73 -6.80
C HIS A 227 22.64 -18.32 -7.10
N GLN A 228 22.21 -18.06 -8.34
CA GLN A 228 21.59 -16.80 -8.73
C GLN A 228 20.29 -16.53 -7.97
N LEU A 229 19.42 -17.54 -7.83
CA LEU A 229 18.18 -17.44 -7.05
C LEU A 229 18.45 -17.16 -5.57
N ARG A 230 19.42 -17.86 -4.97
CA ARG A 230 19.84 -17.60 -3.58
C ARG A 230 20.36 -16.17 -3.42
N LYS A 231 21.21 -15.71 -4.34
CA LYS A 231 21.74 -14.33 -4.34
C LYS A 231 20.62 -13.30 -4.48
N ALA A 232 19.67 -13.51 -5.40
CA ALA A 232 18.51 -12.64 -5.58
C ALA A 232 17.64 -12.57 -4.32
N ARG A 233 17.40 -13.72 -3.67
CA ARG A 233 16.65 -13.80 -2.40
C ARG A 233 17.33 -13.05 -1.27
N VAL A 234 18.64 -13.23 -1.09
CA VAL A 234 19.42 -12.49 -0.08
C VAL A 234 19.39 -11.00 -0.35
N GLY A 235 19.63 -10.58 -1.60
CA GLY A 235 19.57 -9.17 -1.98
C GLY A 235 18.20 -8.55 -1.75
N ALA A 236 17.12 -9.29 -2.04
CA ALA A 236 15.77 -8.84 -1.77
C ALA A 236 15.48 -8.69 -0.27
N LEU A 237 15.91 -9.64 0.56
CA LEU A 237 15.76 -9.54 2.01
C LEU A 237 16.52 -8.32 2.57
N GLN A 238 17.76 -8.09 2.14
CA GLN A 238 18.55 -6.92 2.55
C GLN A 238 17.87 -5.60 2.14
N ALA A 239 17.31 -5.54 0.94
CA ALA A 239 16.56 -4.37 0.49
C ALA A 239 15.30 -4.14 1.33
N LEU A 240 14.54 -5.19 1.64
CA LEU A 240 13.39 -5.11 2.54
C LEU A 240 13.75 -4.67 3.95
N GLU A 241 14.86 -5.17 4.50
CA GLU A 241 15.36 -4.75 5.82
C GLU A 241 15.73 -3.26 5.81
N THR A 242 16.37 -2.79 4.75
CA THR A 242 16.72 -1.37 4.59
C THR A 242 15.47 -0.50 4.58
N ILE A 243 14.48 -0.86 3.74
CA ILE A 243 13.20 -0.13 3.63
C ILE A 243 12.45 -0.09 4.97
N THR A 244 12.47 -1.20 5.72
CA THR A 244 11.67 -1.36 6.94
C THR A 244 12.39 -0.94 8.22
N SER A 245 13.68 -0.57 8.14
CA SER A 245 14.50 -0.19 9.28
C SER A 245 13.89 0.94 10.11
N THR A 246 13.39 1.99 9.46
CA THR A 246 12.76 3.16 10.11
C THR A 246 11.47 2.79 10.83
N TRP A 247 10.65 1.90 10.25
CA TRP A 247 9.41 1.43 10.85
C TRP A 247 9.70 0.52 12.05
N ARG A 248 10.68 -0.37 11.96
CA ARG A 248 11.10 -1.20 13.10
C ARG A 248 11.67 -0.36 14.25
N ALA A 249 12.46 0.67 13.93
CA ALA A 249 12.98 1.61 14.93
C ALA A 249 11.85 2.32 15.70
N SER A 250 10.69 2.53 15.08
CA SER A 250 9.48 3.03 15.76
C SER A 250 8.70 1.97 16.55
N GLY A 251 9.24 0.76 16.74
CA GLY A 251 8.62 -0.32 17.52
C GLY A 251 7.54 -1.11 16.78
N ARG A 252 7.46 -1.00 15.45
CA ARG A 252 6.46 -1.75 14.65
C ARG A 252 6.80 -3.23 14.56
N ARG A 253 5.79 -4.07 14.79
CA ARG A 253 5.87 -5.52 14.50
C ARG A 253 5.74 -5.74 13.01
N MET A 254 6.77 -6.34 12.42
CA MET A 254 6.84 -6.60 10.99
C MET A 254 7.44 -7.97 10.73
N SER A 255 6.94 -8.68 9.73
CA SER A 255 7.61 -9.87 9.18
C SER A 255 7.91 -9.66 7.70
N LEU A 256 9.04 -10.20 7.26
CA LEU A 256 9.49 -10.16 5.88
C LEU A 256 9.44 -11.56 5.29
N GLN A 257 8.92 -11.68 4.07
CA GLN A 257 8.96 -12.92 3.31
C GLN A 257 9.36 -12.64 1.86
N VAL A 258 10.29 -13.46 1.38
CA VAL A 258 10.68 -13.52 -0.04
C VAL A 258 10.40 -14.92 -0.52
N LEU A 259 9.43 -15.05 -1.43
CA LEU A 259 8.99 -16.31 -2.03
C LEU A 259 9.46 -16.39 -3.49
N LEU A 260 9.53 -17.61 -4.02
CA LEU A 260 9.83 -17.91 -5.42
C LEU A 260 8.55 -18.39 -6.09
N GLY A 261 8.34 -18.06 -7.37
CA GLY A 261 7.24 -18.61 -8.17
C GLY A 261 6.33 -17.55 -8.80
N GLY A 262 5.15 -17.99 -9.23
CA GLY A 262 4.11 -17.10 -9.75
C GLY A 262 3.54 -16.19 -8.67
N PHE A 263 3.53 -14.87 -8.90
CA PHE A 263 3.03 -13.90 -7.91
C PHE A 263 1.59 -14.18 -7.47
N GLU A 264 0.68 -14.49 -8.40
CA GLU A 264 -0.72 -14.76 -8.07
C GLU A 264 -0.90 -16.04 -7.25
N GLU A 265 -0.18 -17.09 -7.59
CA GLU A 265 -0.20 -18.35 -6.84
C GLU A 265 0.33 -18.15 -5.42
N GLN A 266 1.50 -17.51 -5.28
CA GLN A 266 2.10 -17.24 -3.98
C GLN A 266 1.24 -16.29 -3.14
N LEU A 267 0.57 -15.32 -3.76
CA LEU A 267 -0.39 -14.44 -3.08
C LEU A 267 -1.57 -15.25 -2.51
N VAL A 268 -2.17 -16.13 -3.30
CA VAL A 268 -3.30 -16.98 -2.86
C VAL A 268 -2.86 -17.91 -1.74
N ASN A 269 -1.72 -18.60 -1.89
CA ASN A 269 -1.18 -19.49 -0.88
C ASN A 269 -0.90 -18.77 0.44
N HIS A 270 -0.28 -17.58 0.36
CA HIS A 270 0.00 -16.75 1.52
C HIS A 270 -1.27 -16.27 2.21
N MET A 271 -2.26 -15.81 1.44
CA MET A 271 -3.55 -15.35 1.97
C MET A 271 -4.34 -16.48 2.63
N ALA A 272 -4.33 -17.68 2.05
CA ALA A 272 -4.96 -18.86 2.65
C ALA A 272 -4.32 -19.24 3.99
N ALA A 273 -2.99 -19.14 4.09
CA ALA A 273 -2.24 -19.48 5.29
C ALA A 273 -2.38 -18.43 6.41
N HIS A 274 -2.33 -17.14 6.07
CA HIS A 274 -2.20 -16.07 7.05
C HIS A 274 -3.45 -15.22 7.25
N LYS A 275 -4.44 -15.32 6.33
CA LYS A 275 -5.72 -14.61 6.37
C LYS A 275 -5.58 -13.13 6.74
N PRO A 276 -4.85 -12.33 5.94
CA PRO A 276 -4.72 -10.91 6.20
C PRO A 276 -6.06 -10.20 5.98
N TRP A 277 -6.45 -9.28 6.86
CA TRP A 277 -7.67 -8.47 6.65
C TRP A 277 -7.52 -7.41 5.56
N LEU A 278 -6.28 -6.97 5.30
CA LEU A 278 -5.95 -5.93 4.32
C LEU A 278 -4.79 -6.38 3.46
N VAL A 279 -4.92 -6.25 2.15
CA VAL A 279 -3.85 -6.50 1.18
C VAL A 279 -3.52 -5.23 0.42
N VAL A 280 -2.27 -4.79 0.51
CA VAL A 280 -1.76 -3.61 -0.19
C VAL A 280 -0.98 -4.07 -1.42
N ILE A 281 -1.38 -3.59 -2.60
CA ILE A 281 -0.71 -3.90 -3.87
C ILE A 281 -0.31 -2.61 -4.60
N GLY A 282 0.90 -2.58 -5.14
CA GLY A 282 1.32 -1.55 -6.08
C GLY A 282 0.75 -1.80 -7.48
N SER A 283 0.21 -0.77 -8.13
CA SER A 283 -0.27 -0.83 -9.51
C SER A 283 0.42 0.23 -10.38
N ARG A 284 0.94 -0.17 -11.53
CA ARG A 284 1.39 0.77 -12.57
C ARG A 284 0.23 1.04 -13.49
N TRP A 285 0.02 2.30 -13.90
CA TRP A 285 -1.00 2.59 -14.90
C TRP A 285 -0.53 2.23 -16.32
N HIS A 286 -1.05 1.13 -16.86
CA HIS A 286 -1.17 0.86 -18.29
C HIS A 286 -2.34 -0.12 -18.52
N THR A 287 -2.84 -0.25 -19.74
CA THR A 287 -4.05 -1.06 -20.04
C THR A 287 -3.91 -2.53 -19.66
N LEU A 288 -2.73 -3.13 -19.91
CA LEU A 288 -2.44 -4.51 -19.53
C LEU A 288 -2.35 -4.71 -18.01
N SER A 289 -1.66 -3.84 -17.26
CA SER A 289 -1.55 -3.94 -15.80
C SER A 289 -2.86 -3.66 -15.09
N PHE A 290 -3.76 -2.89 -15.71
CA PHE A 290 -5.09 -2.68 -15.16
C PHE A 290 -5.89 -3.98 -15.12
N ARG A 291 -5.83 -4.81 -16.17
CA ARG A 291 -6.45 -6.15 -16.16
C ARG A 291 -5.85 -7.03 -15.07
N THR A 292 -4.52 -7.03 -14.92
CA THR A 292 -3.84 -7.76 -13.84
C THR A 292 -4.26 -7.25 -12.45
N THR A 293 -4.43 -5.94 -12.29
CA THR A 293 -4.92 -5.34 -11.05
C THR A 293 -6.33 -5.81 -10.73
N LEU A 294 -7.26 -5.78 -11.70
CA LEU A 294 -8.62 -6.29 -11.51
C LEU A 294 -8.66 -7.78 -11.14
N ARG A 295 -7.81 -8.61 -11.77
CA ARG A 295 -7.68 -10.02 -11.41
C ARG A 295 -7.21 -10.21 -9.97
N ARG A 296 -6.19 -9.46 -9.54
CA ARG A 296 -5.69 -9.49 -8.17
C ARG A 296 -6.74 -9.04 -7.16
N LEU A 297 -7.51 -8.00 -7.48
CA LEU A 297 -8.62 -7.57 -6.64
C LEU A 297 -9.68 -8.66 -6.50
N ALA A 298 -10.01 -9.38 -7.59
CA ALA A 298 -10.92 -10.51 -7.52
C ALA A 298 -10.38 -11.60 -6.58
N LEU A 299 -9.11 -11.98 -6.71
CA LEU A 299 -8.47 -12.95 -5.82
C LEU A 299 -8.50 -12.49 -4.35
N ILE A 300 -8.17 -11.22 -4.09
CA ILE A 300 -8.17 -10.66 -2.72
C ILE A 300 -9.58 -10.69 -2.11
N ARG A 301 -10.58 -10.30 -2.90
CA ARG A 301 -11.99 -10.34 -2.50
C ARG A 301 -12.43 -11.77 -2.18
N ASP A 302 -12.10 -12.73 -3.03
CA ASP A 302 -12.54 -14.11 -2.89
C ASP A 302 -11.95 -14.79 -1.64
N GLN A 303 -10.87 -14.24 -1.06
CA GLN A 303 -10.31 -14.63 0.24
C GLN A 303 -10.86 -13.81 1.43
N GLY A 304 -11.79 -12.88 1.20
CA GLY A 304 -12.41 -12.08 2.26
C GLY A 304 -11.51 -10.99 2.85
N ALA A 305 -10.61 -10.41 2.05
CA ALA A 305 -9.75 -9.31 2.48
C ALA A 305 -10.11 -7.99 1.79
N ASP A 306 -9.85 -6.88 2.47
CA ASP A 306 -9.87 -5.54 1.87
C ASP A 306 -8.61 -5.33 1.01
N ALA A 307 -8.69 -4.44 0.02
CA ALA A 307 -7.57 -4.17 -0.88
C ALA A 307 -7.19 -2.69 -0.90
N VAL A 308 -5.91 -2.37 -0.84
CA VAL A 308 -5.40 -1.02 -1.10
C VAL A 308 -4.54 -1.07 -2.35
N ILE A 309 -4.92 -0.28 -3.35
CA ILE A 309 -4.19 -0.14 -4.60
C ILE A 309 -3.41 1.15 -4.51
N VAL A 310 -2.08 1.04 -4.60
CA VAL A 310 -1.23 2.22 -4.61
C VAL A 310 -0.76 2.49 -6.03
N PRO A 311 -1.08 3.65 -6.63
CA PRO A 311 -0.54 4.01 -7.93
C PRO A 311 0.98 4.21 -7.81
N ARG A 312 1.74 3.49 -8.63
CA ARG A 312 3.19 3.69 -8.78
C ARG A 312 3.43 4.81 -9.78
N GLU A 313 4.45 5.64 -9.51
CA GLU A 313 4.81 6.74 -10.40
C GLU A 313 4.98 6.25 -11.85
N ARG A 314 4.47 7.06 -12.78
CA ARG A 314 4.66 6.85 -14.21
C ARG A 314 6.13 7.08 -14.54
N ARG A 315 6.92 6.01 -14.47
CA ARG A 315 8.25 5.99 -15.10
C ARG A 315 8.08 6.40 -16.57
N SER A 316 8.84 7.40 -17.00
CA SER A 316 8.84 7.82 -18.40
C SER A 316 9.10 6.59 -19.29
N TRP A 317 8.42 6.47 -20.42
CA TRP A 317 8.59 5.33 -21.34
C TRP A 317 10.07 5.07 -21.71
N ARG A 318 10.90 6.13 -21.71
CA ARG A 318 12.36 6.04 -21.83
C ARG A 318 12.99 5.21 -20.71
N SER A 319 12.65 5.47 -19.45
CA SER A 319 13.14 4.68 -18.30
C SER A 319 12.61 3.25 -18.27
N TRP A 320 11.47 2.96 -18.90
CA TRP A 320 11.00 1.59 -19.15
C TRP A 320 11.87 0.89 -20.20
N LEU A 321 12.20 1.56 -21.31
CA LEU A 321 13.10 1.05 -22.34
C LEU A 321 14.50 0.77 -21.76
N TYR A 322 15.04 1.71 -20.97
CA TYR A 322 16.33 1.52 -20.29
C TYR A 322 16.30 0.43 -19.22
N GLY A 323 15.17 0.26 -18.51
CA GLY A 323 14.98 -0.81 -17.54
C GLY A 323 14.86 -2.18 -18.19
N TRP A 324 14.22 -2.26 -19.36
CA TRP A 324 14.11 -3.49 -20.15
C TRP A 324 15.46 -3.87 -20.77
N ILE A 325 16.20 -2.90 -21.30
CA ILE A 325 17.57 -3.11 -21.82
C ILE A 325 18.52 -3.53 -20.69
N ARG A 326 18.43 -2.94 -19.48
CA ARG A 326 19.26 -3.37 -18.35
C ARG A 326 18.85 -4.72 -17.75
N GLY A 327 17.56 -5.06 -17.79
CA GLY A 327 17.06 -6.36 -17.35
C GLY A 327 17.29 -7.50 -18.35
N ALA A 328 17.64 -7.18 -19.60
CA ALA A 328 18.03 -8.14 -20.63
C ALA A 328 19.56 -8.34 -20.72
N VAL A 329 20.34 -7.56 -19.95
CA VAL A 329 21.81 -7.57 -19.95
C VAL A 329 22.38 -7.96 -18.58
N ALA A 330 21.52 -8.29 -17.61
CA ALA A 330 21.87 -8.84 -16.30
C ALA A 330 21.26 -10.23 -16.15
#